data_AF-A0A6G1EF23-F1
#
_entry.id   AF-A0A6G1EF23-F1
#
_cell.length_a   1.000
_cell.length_b   1.000
_cell.length_c   1.000
_cell.angle_alpha   90.00
_cell.angle_beta   90.00
_cell.angle_gamma   90.00
#
_symmetry.space_group_name_H-M   'P 1'
#
loop_
_entity.id
_entity.type
_entity.pdbx_description
1 polymer ?
#
loop_
_entity_poly.entity_id
_entity_poly.type
_entity_poly.pdbx_seq_one_letter_code
_entity_poly.pdbx_strand_id
1 'polypeptide(L)' 'MSLSVHGEGRCSNPMVEVGIPHIICAEDATAFVALAAAVDLSMDACKLFSHRLRKELSHLRSDVLR' A
#
# COMPACT_ATOMS: atom_id res chain seq x y z
N MET A 1 16.10 16.30 8.74
CA MET A 1 14.73 16.45 9.30
C MET A 1 13.90 15.29 8.76
N SER A 2 13.27 14.50 9.62
CA SER A 2 12.37 13.41 9.23
C SER A 2 10.94 13.74 9.69
N LEU A 3 9.97 13.67 8.77
CA LEU A 3 8.55 13.76 9.09
C LEU A 3 7.96 12.35 9.06
N SER A 4 7.33 11.94 10.15
CA SER A 4 6.53 10.71 10.21
C SER A 4 5.07 11.11 10.21
N VAL A 5 4.30 10.55 9.27
CA VAL A 5 2.84 10.67 9.25
C VAL A 5 2.24 9.34 9.66
N HIS A 6 1.20 9.37 10.49
CA HIS A 6 0.48 8.19 10.95
C HIS A 6 -0.92 8.20 10.32
N GLY A 7 -1.29 7.11 9.63
CA GLY A 7 -2.65 6.90 9.12
C GLY A 7 -3.55 6.28 10.20
N GLU A 8 -4.84 6.58 10.16
CA GLU A 8 -5.83 5.98 11.06
C GLU A 8 -6.26 4.59 10.55
N GLY A 9 -5.90 3.51 11.26
CA GLY A 9 -6.25 2.12 10.92
C GLY A 9 -5.08 1.14 10.88
N ARG A 10 -5.27 -0.06 10.30
CA ARG A 10 -4.21 -1.07 10.07
C ARG A 10 -3.34 -0.73 8.84
N CYS A 11 -2.98 0.53 8.64
CA CYS A 11 -2.04 0.88 7.59
C CYS A 11 -0.63 0.44 8.00
N SER A 12 0.16 -0.04 7.05
CA SER A 12 1.61 -0.13 7.23
C SER A 12 2.12 1.25 7.65
N ASN A 13 3.10 1.35 8.55
CA ASN A 13 3.77 2.61 8.82
C ASN A 13 4.63 2.98 7.60
N PRO A 14 4.15 3.80 6.64
CA PRO A 14 4.85 4.00 5.39
C PRO A 14 5.97 5.00 5.64
N MET A 15 7.21 4.54 5.57
CA MET A 15 8.37 5.43 5.70
C MET A 15 8.79 5.90 4.31
N VAL A 16 8.75 7.22 4.09
CA VAL A 16 9.09 7.83 2.80
C VAL A 16 10.31 8.72 2.99
N GLU A 17 11.39 8.40 2.27
CA GLU A 17 12.54 9.27 2.16
C GLU A 17 12.40 10.09 0.87
N VAL A 18 12.39 11.41 1.00
CA VAL A 18 12.26 12.32 -0.14
C VAL A 18 13.55 13.10 -0.28
N GLY A 19 14.18 13.02 -1.45
CA GLY A 19 15.40 13.74 -1.75
C GLY A 19 15.14 15.24 -1.91
N ILE A 20 15.93 16.07 -1.22
CA ILE A 20 15.85 17.54 -1.24
C ILE A 20 15.83 18.17 -2.65
N PRO A 21 16.50 17.65 -3.70
CA PRO A 21 16.51 18.31 -5.01
C PRO A 21 15.13 18.44 -5.67
N HIS A 22 14.13 17.69 -5.19
CA HIS A 22 12.78 17.62 -5.76
C HIS A 22 11.72 18.26 -4.84
N ILE A 23 12.13 18.90 -3.75
CA ILE A 23 11.25 19.53 -2.77
C ILE A 23 11.55 21.02 -2.78
N ILE A 24 10.69 21.81 -3.43
CA ILE A 24 10.82 23.27 -3.44
C ILE A 24 10.13 23.84 -2.21
N CYS A 25 9.00 23.23 -1.81
CA CYS A 25 8.23 23.61 -0.63
C CYS A 25 7.72 22.38 0.14
N ALA A 26 7.24 22.61 1.37
CA ALA A 26 6.70 21.55 2.21
C ALA A 26 5.50 20.83 1.57
N GLU A 27 4.73 21.52 0.72
CA GLU A 27 3.62 20.94 -0.02
C GLU A 27 4.06 19.76 -0.90
N ASP A 28 5.22 19.88 -1.56
CA ASP A 28 5.76 18.83 -2.43
C ASP A 28 6.04 17.55 -1.62
N ALA A 29 6.62 17.70 -0.43
CA ALA A 29 6.87 16.57 0.46
C ALA A 29 5.57 15.87 0.89
N THR A 30 4.51 16.64 1.20
CA THR A 30 3.19 16.06 1.47
C THR A 30 2.59 15.33 0.28
N ALA A 31 2.80 15.79 -0.96
CA ALA A 31 2.32 15.09 -2.14
C ALA A 31 2.97 13.71 -2.30
N PHE A 32 4.29 13.60 -2.08
CA PHE A 32 5.00 12.32 -2.11
C PHE A 32 4.54 11.38 -0.99
N VAL A 33 4.36 11.92 0.21
CA VAL A 33 3.88 11.15 1.36
C VAL A 33 2.44 10.65 1.14
N ALA A 34 1.56 11.49 0.59
CA ALA A 34 0.18 11.11 0.27
C ALA A 34 0.15 10.03 -0.82
N LEU A 35 0.99 10.15 -1.86
CA LEU A 35 1.11 9.14 -2.91
C LEU A 35 1.59 7.80 -2.35
N ALA A 36 2.61 7.80 -1.49
CA ALA A 36 3.12 6.59 -0.86
C ALA A 36 2.05 5.91 0.01
N ALA A 37 1.30 6.68 0.79
CA ALA A 37 0.18 6.16 1.58
C ALA A 37 -0.92 5.56 0.70
N ALA A 38 -1.25 6.19 -0.45
CA ALA A 38 -2.21 5.65 -1.39
C ALA A 38 -1.76 4.32 -2.04
N VAL A 39 -0.46 4.20 -2.36
CA VAL A 39 0.12 2.96 -2.89
C VAL A 39 0.12 1.84 -1.85
N ASP A 40 0.49 2.14 -0.60
CA ASP A 40 0.48 1.17 0.50
C ASP A 40 -0.94 0.61 0.75
N LEU A 41 -1.94 1.49 0.85
CA LEU A 41 -3.34 1.12 0.95
C LEU A 41 -3.81 0.27 -0.24
N SER A 42 -3.36 0.59 -1.45
CA SER A 42 -3.67 -0.19 -2.66
C SER A 42 -3.09 -1.60 -2.58
N MET A 43 -1.86 -1.75 -2.09
CA MET A 43 -1.22 -3.06 -1.89
C MET A 43 -1.93 -3.89 -0.82
N ASP A 44 -2.36 -3.28 0.28
CA ASP A 44 -3.17 -3.96 1.30
C ASP A 44 -4.53 -4.41 0.77
N ALA A 45 -5.21 -3.58 -0.02
CA ALA A 45 -6.44 -3.97 -0.70
C ALA A 45 -6.20 -5.12 -1.71
N CYS A 46 -5.11 -5.08 -2.46
CA CYS A 46 -4.73 -6.17 -3.38
C CYS A 46 -4.43 -7.49 -2.65
N LYS A 47 -3.90 -7.45 -1.42
CA LYS A 47 -3.70 -8.68 -0.62
C LYS A 47 -5.02 -9.39 -0.37
N LEU A 48 -6.10 -8.67 -0.04
CA LEU A 48 -7.44 -9.24 0.13
C LEU A 48 -7.94 -9.90 -1.15
N PHE A 49 -7.77 -9.23 -2.28
CA PHE A 49 -8.12 -9.80 -3.59
C PHE A 49 -7.31 -11.07 -3.88
N SER A 50 -6.00 -11.05 -3.64
CA SER A 50 -5.12 -12.19 -3.87
C SER A 50 -5.49 -13.39 -2.99
N HIS A 51 -5.85 -13.15 -1.72
CA HIS A 51 -6.30 -14.20 -0.80
C HIS A 51 -7.61 -14.82 -1.27
N ARG A 52 -8.57 -13.98 -1.67
CA ARG A 52 -9.85 -14.45 -2.21
C ARG A 52 -9.64 -15.26 -3.49
N LEU A 53 -8.88 -14.75 -4.45
CA LEU A 53 -8.56 -15.47 -5.69
C LEU A 53 -7.90 -16.82 -5.45
N ARG A 54 -6.89 -16.89 -4.56
CA ARG A 54 -6.22 -18.16 -4.22
C ARG A 54 -7.21 -19.18 -3.65
N LYS A 55 -8.17 -18.73 -2.84
CA LYS A 55 -9.20 -19.59 -2.27
C LYS A 55 -10.14 -20.14 -3.35
N GLU A 56 -10.66 -19.27 -4.21
CA GLU A 56 -11.54 -19.66 -5.33
C GLU A 56 -10.85 -20.64 -6.30
N LEU A 57 -9.60 -20.36 -6.67
CA LEU A 57 -8.80 -21.26 -7.52
C LEU A 57 -8.54 -22.62 -6.87
N SER A 58 -8.30 -22.63 -5.55
CA SER A 58 -8.09 -23.88 -4.81
C SER A 58 -9.35 -24.73 -4.76
N HIS A 59 -10.51 -24.10 -4.55
CA HIS A 59 -11.81 -24.78 -4.60
C HIS A 59 -12.08 -25.34 -6.00
N LEU A 60 -11.92 -24.52 -7.05
CA LEU A 60 -12.11 -24.95 -8.44
C LEU A 60 -11.21 -26.15 -8.79
N ARG A 61 -9.93 -26.11 -8.39
CA ARG A 61 -9.00 -27.22 -8.61
C ARG A 61 -9.44 -28.50 -7.89
N SER A 62 -9.98 -28.39 -6.67
CA SER A 62 -10.51 -29.55 -5.94
C SER A 62 -11.78 -30.12 -6.59
N ASP A 63 -12.62 -29.29 -7.20
CA ASP A 63 -13.83 -29.73 -7.90
C ASP A 63 -13.50 -30.44 -9.22
N VAL A 64 -12.45 -30.02 -9.93
CA VAL A 64 -11.98 -30.68 -11.17
C VAL A 64 -11.29 -32.02 -10.89
N LEU A 65 -10.73 -32.21 -9.69
CA LEU A 65 -10.05 -33.45 -9.28
C LEU A 65 -11.00 -34.48 -8.64
N ARG A 66 -12.30 -34.18 -8.55
CA ARG A 66 -13.37 -35.10 -8.13
C ARG A 66 -14.12 -35.66 -9.32
#